data_AF-A0A380ELW8-F1
#
_entry.id   AF-A0A380ELW8-F1
#
_cell.length_a   1.000
_cell.length_b   1.000
_cell.length_c   1.000
_cell.angle_alpha   90.00
_cell.angle_beta   90.00
_cell.angle_gamma   90.00
#
_symmetry.space_group_name_H-M   'P 1'
#
loop_
_entity.id
_entity.type
_entity.pdbx_description
1 polymer ?
#
loop_
_entity_poly.entity_id
_entity_poly.type
_entity_poly.pdbx_seq_one_letter_code
_entity_poly.pdbx_strand_id
1 'polypeptide(L)' 'MILYLSVEQMVKTTTSNLIGHTLKANNIQIIHNNEGANMAAGITSAFIMQSTPKTKIAVIEIDEGSIPRVLKKLHLQ' A
#
# COMPACT_ATOMS: atom_id res chain seq x y z
N MET A 1 -2.44 1.06 10.93
CA MET A 1 -1.23 0.21 10.78
C MET A 1 -0.87 0.17 9.30
N ILE A 2 0.37 0.48 8.92
CA ILE A 2 0.83 0.46 7.52
C ILE A 2 1.89 -0.64 7.41
N LEU A 3 1.72 -1.56 6.47
CA LEU A 3 2.70 -2.59 6.16
C LEU A 3 3.35 -2.28 4.81
N TYR A 4 4.68 -2.17 4.81
CA TYR A 4 5.48 -1.98 3.61
C TYR A 4 6.17 -3.28 3.22
N LEU A 5 6.21 -3.57 1.93
CA LEU A 5 6.91 -4.72 1.38
C LEU A 5 8.06 -4.22 0.49
N SER A 6 9.30 -4.53 0.87
CA SER A 6 10.51 -4.20 0.12
C SER A 6 11.36 -5.46 -0.06
N VAL A 7 11.16 -6.14 -1.18
CA VAL A 7 11.81 -7.38 -1.65
C VAL A 7 11.84 -7.34 -3.19
N GLU A 8 12.33 -8.37 -3.88
CA GLU A 8 12.29 -8.39 -5.36
C GLU A 8 10.89 -8.10 -5.92
N GLN A 9 10.83 -7.37 -7.05
CA GLN A 9 9.61 -6.76 -7.58
C GLN A 9 8.43 -7.73 -7.71
N MET A 10 8.65 -8.92 -8.27
CA MET A 10 7.60 -9.95 -8.43
C MET A 10 7.08 -10.48 -7.08
N VAL A 11 7.95 -10.57 -6.08
CA VAL A 11 7.59 -11.06 -4.74
C VAL A 11 6.76 -10.01 -3.99
N LYS A 12 7.05 -8.72 -4.16
CA LYS A 12 6.25 -7.61 -3.58
C LYS A 12 4.81 -7.68 -4.04
N THR A 13 4.58 -7.79 -5.35
CA THR A 13 3.23 -7.82 -5.93
C THR A 13 2.45 -9.04 -5.46
N THR A 14 3.06 -10.23 -5.53
CA THR A 14 2.42 -11.48 -5.08
C THR A 14 2.05 -11.43 -3.59
N THR A 15 2.98 -10.95 -2.75
CA THR A 15 2.77 -10.84 -1.30
C THR A 15 1.71 -9.79 -0.97
N SER A 16 1.76 -8.63 -1.63
CA SER A 16 0.80 -7.53 -1.47
C SER A 16 -0.61 -8.00 -1.82
N ASN A 17 -0.78 -8.70 -2.94
CA ASN A 17 -2.06 -9.25 -3.37
C ASN A 17 -2.57 -10.33 -2.43
N LEU A 18 -1.72 -11.24 -1.96
CA LEU A 18 -2.13 -12.30 -1.04
C LEU A 18 -2.65 -11.72 0.28
N ILE A 19 -1.93 -10.74 0.85
CA ILE A 19 -2.35 -10.04 2.07
C ILE A 19 -3.65 -9.27 1.81
N GLY A 20 -3.69 -8.48 0.72
CA GLY A 20 -4.84 -7.65 0.37
C GLY A 20 -6.11 -8.48 0.13
N HIS A 21 -5.98 -9.58 -0.60
CA HIS A 21 -7.07 -10.53 -0.86
C HIS A 21 -7.56 -11.17 0.44
N THR A 22 -6.64 -11.65 1.29
CA THR A 22 -7.01 -12.30 2.57
C THR A 22 -7.76 -11.35 3.50
N LEU A 23 -7.32 -10.09 3.62
CA LEU A 23 -7.99 -9.08 4.44
C LEU A 23 -9.38 -8.74 3.89
N LYS A 24 -9.49 -8.53 2.57
CA LYS A 24 -10.78 -8.27 1.90
C LYS A 24 -11.75 -9.44 2.04
N ALA A 25 -11.27 -10.68 1.91
CA ALA A 25 -12.08 -11.89 2.11
C ALA A 25 -12.64 -12.00 3.55
N ASN A 26 -12.01 -11.35 4.52
CA ASN A 26 -12.47 -11.24 5.91
C ASN A 26 -13.26 -9.95 6.18
N ASN A 27 -13.75 -9.26 5.16
CA ASN A 27 -14.50 -8.00 5.24
C ASN A 27 -13.75 -6.84 5.91
N ILE A 28 -12.42 -6.89 5.91
CA ILE A 28 -11.59 -5.81 6.45
C ILE A 28 -11.37 -4.76 5.36
N GLN A 29 -11.76 -3.52 5.62
CA GLN A 29 -11.55 -2.40 4.71
C GLN A 29 -10.09 -1.95 4.77
N ILE A 30 -9.42 -2.01 3.62
CA ILE A 30 -8.01 -1.68 3.46
C ILE A 30 -7.80 -0.68 2.33
N ILE A 31 -6.71 0.07 2.42
CA ILE A 31 -6.12 0.77 1.28
C ILE A 31 -5.11 -0.19 0.64
N HIS A 32 -5.21 -0.41 -0.67
CA HIS A 32 -4.32 -1.30 -1.41
C HIS A 32 -4.01 -0.70 -2.79
N ASN A 33 -2.73 -0.47 -3.11
CA ASN A 33 -2.35 0.06 -4.42
C ASN A 33 -2.35 -1.04 -5.48
N ASN A 34 -2.73 -0.67 -6.71
CA ASN A 34 -2.71 -1.59 -7.85
C ASN A 34 -1.28 -2.04 -8.16
N GLU A 35 -1.15 -3.20 -8.79
CA GLU A 35 0.13 -3.73 -9.26
C GLU A 35 0.88 -2.70 -10.12
N GLY A 36 2.17 -2.51 -9.84
CA GLY A 36 3.01 -1.55 -10.56
C GLY A 36 2.82 -0.09 -10.16
N ALA A 37 1.81 0.23 -9.33
CA ALA A 37 1.60 1.57 -8.77
C ALA A 37 2.44 1.81 -7.50
N ASN A 38 3.70 1.37 -7.50
CA ASN A 38 4.60 1.27 -6.35
C ASN A 38 5.44 2.54 -6.06
N MET A 39 5.27 3.58 -6.87
CA MET A 39 5.89 4.88 -6.69
C MET A 39 4.96 5.87 -5.97
N ALA A 40 5.52 7.00 -5.50
CA ALA A 40 4.80 7.98 -4.68
C ALA A 40 3.45 8.46 -5.25
N ALA A 41 3.32 8.60 -6.57
CA ALA A 41 2.06 9.03 -7.21
C ALA A 41 0.98 7.95 -7.12
N GLY A 42 1.33 6.70 -7.41
CA GLY A 42 0.43 5.54 -7.32
C GLY A 42 -0.05 5.31 -5.89
N ILE A 43 0.87 5.38 -4.93
CA ILE A 43 0.55 5.28 -3.50
C ILE A 43 -0.38 6.43 -3.08
N THR A 44 -0.06 7.68 -3.44
CA THR A 44 -0.91 8.84 -3.10
C THR A 44 -2.33 8.68 -3.67
N SER A 45 -2.43 8.24 -4.92
CA SER A 45 -3.73 7.98 -5.58
C SER A 45 -4.55 6.93 -4.83
N ALA A 46 -3.92 5.83 -4.41
CA ALA A 46 -4.59 4.78 -3.63
C ALA A 46 -5.16 5.33 -2.31
N PHE A 47 -4.40 6.14 -1.59
CA PHE A 47 -4.88 6.78 -0.36
C PHE A 47 -6.04 7.74 -0.61
N ILE A 48 -5.98 8.58 -1.66
CA ILE A 48 -7.06 9.53 -1.97
C ILE A 48 -8.35 8.78 -2.33
N MET A 49 -8.26 7.70 -3.11
CA MET A 49 -9.43 6.99 -3.63
C MET A 49 -10.06 6.02 -2.63
N GLN A 50 -9.27 5.46 -1.70
CA GLN A 50 -9.73 4.36 -0.84
C GLN A 50 -9.84 4.74 0.63
N SER A 51 -9.33 5.90 1.05
CA SER A 51 -9.42 6.32 2.46
C SER A 51 -10.86 6.63 2.86
N THR A 52 -11.33 5.93 3.89
CA THR A 52 -12.60 6.17 4.56
C THR A 52 -12.40 6.16 6.08
N PRO A 53 -13.37 6.65 6.88
CA PRO A 53 -13.28 6.54 8.34
C PRO A 53 -13.10 5.10 8.85
N LYS A 54 -13.50 4.10 8.06
CA LYS A 54 -13.44 2.66 8.38
C LYS A 54 -12.12 1.99 7.96
N THR A 55 -11.36 2.56 7.01
CA THR A 55 -10.07 2.00 6.61
C THR A 55 -9.00 2.31 7.65
N LYS A 56 -8.55 1.29 8.38
CA LYS A 56 -7.50 1.42 9.42
C LYS A 56 -6.17 0.76 9.04
N ILE A 57 -6.15 0.04 7.92
CA ILE A 57 -5.02 -0.74 7.43
C ILE A 57 -4.73 -0.32 5.99
N ALA A 58 -3.45 -0.13 5.69
CA ALA A 58 -2.95 0.05 4.33
C ALA A 58 -1.91 -1.03 4.02
N VAL A 59 -2.10 -1.73 2.90
CA VAL A 59 -1.17 -2.72 2.34
C VAL A 59 -0.58 -2.08 1.10
N ILE A 60 0.71 -1.71 1.15
CA ILE A 60 1.33 -0.93 0.10
C ILE A 60 2.57 -1.66 -0.43
N GLU A 61 2.52 -2.01 -1.71
CA GLU A 61 3.74 -2.37 -2.44
C GLU A 61 4.50 -1.07 -2.75
N ILE A 62 5.80 -1.05 -2.51
CA ILE A 62 6.63 0.14 -2.69
C ILE A 62 7.94 -0.20 -3.41
N ASP A 63 8.34 0.67 -4.33
CA ASP A 63 9.67 0.66 -4.92
C ASP A 63 10.72 1.12 -3.88
N GLU A 64 11.85 0.41 -3.77
CA GLU A 64 12.92 0.69 -2.81
C GLU A 64 13.40 2.15 -2.92
N GLY A 65 13.58 2.63 -4.15
CA GLY A 65 14.01 4.01 -4.43
C GLY A 65 12.96 5.07 -4.05
N SER A 66 11.70 4.66 -3.92
CA SER A 66 10.59 5.54 -3.54
C SER A 66 10.39 5.68 -2.03
N ILE A 67 10.96 4.80 -1.21
CA ILE A 67 10.77 4.76 0.26
C ILE A 67 11.05 6.12 0.93
N PRO A 68 12.21 6.79 0.72
CA PRO A 68 12.50 8.03 1.44
C PRO A 68 11.47 9.14 1.14
N ARG A 69 11.06 9.23 -0.13
CA ARG A 69 10.08 10.24 -0.58
C ARG A 69 8.69 9.98 -0.03
N VAL A 70 8.27 8.72 0.03
CA VAL A 70 6.96 8.32 0.53
C VAL A 70 6.88 8.50 2.05
N LEU A 71 7.90 8.06 2.79
CA LEU A 71 7.94 8.22 4.25
C LEU A 71 7.91 9.69 4.67
N LYS A 72 8.56 10.59 3.92
CA LYS A 72 8.48 12.03 4.17
C LYS A 72 7.05 12.56 4.07
N LYS A 73 6.24 12.03 3.15
CA LYS A 73 4.83 12.43 2.99
C LYS A 73 3.92 11.85 4.08
N LEU A 74 4.20 10.64 4.56
CA LEU A 74 3.38 9.96 5.55
C LEU A 74 3.60 10.45 6.99
N HIS A 75 4.78 10.99 7.30
CA HIS A 75 5.08 11.60 8.60
C HIS A 75 4.70 13.09 8.69
N LEU A 76 4.17 13.70 7.62
CA LEU A 76 3.72 15.10 7.62
C LEU A 76 2.24 15.25 8.01
N GLN A 77 1.71 14.33 8.82
CA GLN A 77 0.41 14.46 9.49
C GLN A 77 0.59 14.57 10.99
#